data_AF-A0A973EI82-F1
#
_entry.id   AF-A0A973EI82-F1
#
_cell.length_a   1.000
_cell.length_b   1.000
_cell.length_c   1.000
_cell.angle_alpha   90.00
_cell.angle_beta   90.00
_cell.angle_gamma   90.00
#
_symmetry.space_group_name_H-M   'P 1'
#
loop_
_entity.id
_entity.type
_entity.pdbx_description
1 polymer ?
#
loop_
_entity_poly.entity_id
_entity_poly.type
_entity_poly.pdbx_seq_one_letter_code
_entity_poly.pdbx_strand_id
1 'polypeptide(L)'
;MIDVALYLTYFLIFVAILLVLGFAGWFLIKNFKNSKSTIFGTIGLVLIFLLSYFISSGEVYEKFQIGEQLSKIIGGSIITLYIMFFGTILAAIYAEISKLFK
;
A
#
# COMPACT_ATOMS: atom_id res chain seq x y z
N MET A 1 34.38 -8.87 -0.67
CA MET A 1 33.47 -9.77 0.08
C MET A 1 32.13 -9.09 0.38
N ILE A 2 32.12 -7.82 0.80
CA ILE A 2 30.89 -7.03 1.00
C ILE A 2 30.03 -6.91 -0.27
N ASP A 3 30.64 -6.76 -1.45
CA ASP A 3 29.87 -6.62 -2.70
C ASP A 3 29.09 -7.89 -3.05
N VAL A 4 29.68 -9.06 -2.86
CA VAL A 4 29.02 -10.35 -3.12
C VAL A 4 27.83 -10.56 -2.18
N ALA A 5 27.98 -10.21 -0.90
CA ALA A 5 26.89 -10.28 0.07
C ALA A 5 25.77 -9.28 -0.26
N LEU A 6 26.11 -8.08 -0.73
CA LEU A 6 25.13 -7.06 -1.14
C LEU A 6 24.34 -7.50 -2.38
N TYR A 7 25.02 -7.99 -3.42
CA TYR A 7 24.36 -8.51 -4.62
C TYR A 7 23.49 -9.74 -4.31
N LEU A 8 23.95 -10.64 -3.43
CA LEU A 8 23.16 -11.77 -2.97
C LEU A 8 21.90 -11.33 -2.23
N THR A 9 22.00 -10.29 -1.40
CA THR A 9 20.85 -9.73 -0.67
C THR A 9 19.83 -9.12 -1.63
N TYR A 10 20.27 -8.33 -2.63
CA TYR A 10 19.35 -7.79 -3.64
C TYR A 10 18.67 -8.90 -4.45
N PHE A 11 19.41 -9.96 -4.79
CA PHE A 11 18.83 -11.12 -5.46
C PHE A 11 17.79 -11.83 -4.59
N LEU A 12 18.08 -12.05 -3.30
CA LEU A 12 17.14 -12.67 -2.37
C LEU A 12 15.87 -11.82 -2.17
N ILE A 13 16.01 -10.49 -2.04
CA ILE A 13 14.86 -9.57 -1.97
C ILE A 13 14.01 -9.69 -3.23
N PHE A 14 14.64 -9.72 -4.41
CA PHE A 14 13.94 -9.86 -5.67
C PHE A 14 13.15 -11.19 -5.75
N VAL A 15 13.78 -12.31 -5.38
CA VAL A 15 13.11 -13.62 -5.32
C VAL A 15 11.98 -13.62 -4.30
N ALA A 16 12.17 -13.01 -3.13
CA ALA A 16 11.14 -12.92 -2.11
C ALA A 16 9.91 -12.14 -2.61
N ILE A 17 10.13 -11.00 -3.28
CA ILE A 17 9.03 -10.21 -3.88
C ILE A 17 8.27 -11.06 -4.90
N LEU A 18 8.97 -11.76 -5.79
CA LEU A 18 8.35 -12.62 -6.80
C LEU A 18 7.51 -13.74 -6.16
N LEU A 19 8.05 -14.40 -5.14
CA LEU A 19 7.33 -15.46 -4.43
C LEU A 19 6.09 -14.92 -3.71
N VAL A 20 6.21 -13.80 -2.99
CA VAL A 20 5.09 -13.19 -2.27
C VAL A 20 3.96 -12.81 -3.24
N LEU A 21 4.30 -12.11 -4.33
CA LEU A 21 3.31 -11.71 -5.33
C LEU A 21 2.72 -12.93 -6.07
N GLY A 22 3.55 -13.91 -6.41
CA GLY A 22 3.13 -15.14 -7.08
C GLY A 22 2.17 -15.97 -6.23
N PHE A 23 2.49 -16.19 -4.96
CA PHE A 23 1.60 -16.91 -4.03
C PHE A 23 0.33 -16.13 -3.73
N ALA A 24 0.42 -14.82 -3.50
CA ALA A 24 -0.75 -13.99 -3.26
C ALA A 24 -1.70 -14.02 -4.47
N GLY A 25 -1.16 -13.85 -5.68
CA GLY A 25 -1.93 -13.92 -6.92
C GLY A 25 -2.56 -15.29 -7.13
N TRP A 26 -1.80 -16.37 -6.97
CA TRP A 26 -2.32 -17.73 -7.11
C TRP A 26 -3.43 -18.03 -6.10
N PHE A 27 -3.25 -17.62 -4.84
CA PHE A 27 -4.26 -17.83 -3.79
C PHE A 27 -5.56 -17.07 -4.08
N LEU A 28 -5.47 -15.82 -4.54
CA LEU A 28 -6.63 -15.00 -4.91
C LEU A 28 -7.39 -15.57 -6.10
N ILE A 29 -6.69 -16.09 -7.13
CA ILE A 29 -7.33 -16.70 -8.31
C ILE A 29 -8.01 -18.02 -7.92
N LYS A 30 -7.33 -18.88 -7.15
CA LYS A 30 -7.87 -20.19 -6.75
C LYS A 30 -9.10 -20.05 -5.84
N ASN A 31 -9.15 -19.02 -5.00
CA ASN A 31 -10.23 -18.77 -4.05
C ASN A 31 -11.11 -17.57 -4.40
N PHE A 32 -11.16 -17.20 -5.69
CA PHE A 32 -11.78 -15.94 -6.16
C PHE A 32 -13.19 -15.69 -5.60
N LYS A 33 -14.01 -16.73 -5.47
CA LYS A 33 -15.38 -16.62 -4.94
C LYS A 33 -15.42 -16.18 -3.47
N ASN A 34 -14.47 -16.64 -2.66
CA ASN A 34 -14.37 -16.33 -1.23
C ASN A 34 -13.52 -15.07 -0.99
N SER A 35 -12.60 -14.76 -1.90
CA SER A 35 -11.68 -13.62 -1.79
C SER A 35 -12.23 -12.31 -2.35
N LYS A 36 -13.49 -12.24 -2.79
CA LYS A 36 -14.08 -11.02 -3.38
C LYS A 36 -13.89 -9.80 -2.49
N SER A 37 -14.20 -9.91 -1.19
CA SER A 37 -14.05 -8.79 -0.25
C SER A 37 -12.59 -8.33 -0.15
N THR A 38 -11.64 -9.26 -0.09
CA THR A 38 -10.20 -8.95 -0.10
C THR A 38 -9.78 -8.26 -1.39
N ILE A 39 -10.22 -8.76 -2.55
CA ILE A 39 -9.90 -8.17 -3.86
C ILE A 39 -10.43 -6.74 -3.96
N PHE A 40 -11.69 -6.51 -3.60
CA PHE A 40 -12.26 -5.16 -3.59
C PHE A 40 -11.57 -4.25 -2.57
N GLY A 41 -11.19 -4.76 -1.41
CA GLY A 41 -10.40 -4.03 -0.42
C GLY A 41 -9.03 -3.61 -0.98
N THR A 42 -8.29 -4.53 -1.59
CA THR A 42 -6.99 -4.24 -2.22
C THR A 42 -7.11 -3.23 -3.35
N ILE A 43 -8.10 -3.38 -4.24
CA ILE A 43 -8.35 -2.41 -5.31
C ILE A 43 -8.68 -1.04 -4.73
N GLY A 44 -9.52 -0.99 -3.69
CA GLY A 44 -9.85 0.26 -2.97
C GLY A 44 -8.61 0.95 -2.41
N LEU A 45 -7.69 0.21 -1.79
CA LEU A 45 -6.44 0.74 -1.28
C LEU A 45 -5.55 1.32 -2.39
N VAL A 46 -5.41 0.60 -3.50
CA VAL A 46 -4.63 1.07 -4.66
C VAL A 46 -5.23 2.36 -5.21
N LEU A 47 -6.56 2.44 -5.34
CA LEU A 47 -7.24 3.65 -5.81
C LEU A 47 -7.03 4.83 -4.87
N ILE A 48 -7.13 4.63 -3.55
CA ILE A 48 -6.87 5.70 -2.56
C ILE A 48 -5.43 6.20 -2.69
N PHE A 49 -4.46 5.29 -2.82
CA PHE A 49 -3.06 5.66 -2.99
C PHE A 49 -2.84 6.46 -4.29
N LEU A 50 -3.40 6.00 -5.41
CA LEU A 50 -3.26 6.70 -6.69
C LEU A 50 -3.87 8.11 -6.62
N LEU A 51 -5.08 8.25 -6.06
CA LEU A 51 -5.71 9.55 -5.86
C LEU A 51 -4.86 10.46 -4.96
N SER A 52 -4.32 9.90 -3.87
CA SER A 52 -3.45 10.62 -2.95
C SER A 52 -2.15 11.06 -3.62
N TYR A 53 -1.56 10.23 -4.47
CA TYR A 53 -0.37 10.56 -5.25
C TYR A 53 -0.63 11.70 -6.25
N PHE A 54 -1.78 11.71 -6.92
CA PHE A 54 -2.13 12.78 -7.85
C PHE A 54 -2.44 14.12 -7.17
N ILE A 55 -2.97 14.09 -5.94
CA ILE A 55 -3.25 15.30 -5.14
C ILE A 55 -1.99 15.81 -4.44
N SER A 56 -1.02 14.94 -4.16
CA SER A 56 0.23 15.29 -3.49
C SER A 56 1.01 16.36 -4.25
N SER A 57 1.63 17.28 -3.51
CA SER A 57 2.57 18.23 -4.08
C SER A 57 3.83 17.50 -4.58
N GLY A 58 4.42 18.05 -5.65
CA GLY A 58 5.70 17.61 -6.20
C GLY A 58 6.83 18.57 -5.87
N GLU A 59 6.83 19.15 -4.67
CA GLU A 59 7.84 20.12 -4.27
C GLU A 59 9.23 19.48 -4.28
N VAL A 60 10.19 20.17 -4.89
CA VAL A 60 11.57 19.72 -4.97
C VAL A 60 12.32 20.22 -3.74
N TYR A 61 12.90 19.30 -2.98
CA TYR A 61 13.73 19.63 -1.83
C TYR A 61 15.18 19.24 -2.10
N GLU A 62 15.93 20.15 -2.72
CA GLU A 62 17.32 19.90 -3.13
C GLU A 62 18.24 19.56 -1.95
N LYS A 63 18.02 20.18 -0.79
CA LYS A 63 18.77 19.90 0.44
C LYS A 63 18.72 18.42 0.86
N PHE A 64 17.65 17.71 0.48
CA PHE A 64 17.44 16.30 0.83
C PHE A 64 17.55 15.38 -0.39
N GLN A 65 17.98 15.88 -1.56
CA GLN A 65 18.00 15.14 -2.82
C GLN A 65 16.63 14.54 -3.19
N ILE A 66 15.55 15.21 -2.79
CA ILE A 66 14.17 14.78 -3.09
C ILE A 66 13.70 15.52 -4.34
N GLY A 67 13.64 14.80 -5.46
CA GLY A 67 13.02 15.27 -6.69
C GLY A 67 11.47 15.19 -6.64
N GLU A 68 10.83 15.74 -7.67
CA GLU A 68 9.35 15.82 -7.77
C GLU A 68 8.66 14.47 -7.54
N GLN A 69 9.17 13.41 -8.19
CA GLN A 69 8.56 12.08 -8.11
C GLN A 69 8.62 11.50 -6.70
N LEU A 70 9.78 11.59 -6.04
CA LEU A 70 9.93 11.13 -4.65
C LEU A 70 9.05 11.96 -3.71
N SER A 71 8.93 13.26 -3.95
CA SER A 71 8.07 14.15 -3.18
C SER A 71 6.59 13.73 -3.27
N LYS A 72 6.09 13.46 -4.48
CA LYS A 72 4.73 12.95 -4.69
C LYS A 72 4.50 11.58 -4.06
N ILE A 73 5.49 10.69 -4.09
CA ILE A 73 5.41 9.38 -3.41
C ILE A 73 5.29 9.59 -1.90
N ILE A 74 6.14 10.43 -1.31
CA ILE A 74 6.14 10.69 0.14
C ILE A 74 4.81 11.33 0.56
N GLY A 75 4.42 12.44 -0.07
CA GLY A 75 3.18 13.13 0.28
C GLY A 75 1.95 12.29 0.00
N GLY A 76 1.90 11.57 -1.13
CA GLY A 76 0.84 10.62 -1.44
C GLY A 76 0.71 9.49 -0.41
N SER A 77 1.84 8.98 0.09
CA SER A 77 1.87 7.97 1.15
C SER A 77 1.34 8.52 2.48
N ILE A 78 1.70 9.75 2.83
CA ILE A 78 1.22 10.43 4.05
C ILE A 78 -0.29 10.69 3.97
N ILE A 79 -0.78 11.19 2.82
CA ILE A 79 -2.22 11.41 2.61
C ILE A 79 -2.99 10.08 2.69
N THR A 80 -2.47 9.02 2.05
CA THR A 80 -3.05 7.67 2.14
C THR A 80 -3.13 7.18 3.58
N LEU A 81 -2.06 7.39 4.36
CA LEU A 81 -2.03 7.03 5.77
C LEU A 81 -3.13 7.77 6.56
N TYR A 82 -3.31 9.08 6.34
CA TYR A 82 -4.36 9.83 7.02
C TYR A 82 -5.76 9.36 6.65
N ILE A 83 -6.05 9.14 5.37
CA ILE A 83 -7.35 8.61 4.92
C ILE A 83 -7.62 7.26 5.58
N MET A 84 -6.62 6.37 5.59
CA MET A 84 -6.76 5.05 6.19
C MET A 84 -6.92 5.10 7.71
N PHE A 85 -6.15 5.96 8.38
CA PHE A 85 -6.20 6.11 9.84
C PHE A 85 -7.58 6.59 10.29
N PHE A 86 -8.04 7.72 9.77
CA PHE A 86 -9.36 8.26 10.13
C PHE A 86 -10.50 7.38 9.62
N GLY A 87 -10.37 6.83 8.40
CA GLY A 87 -11.33 5.89 7.85
C GLY A 87 -11.51 4.63 8.70
N THR A 88 -10.42 4.10 9.25
CA THR A 88 -10.46 2.93 10.15
C THR A 88 -11.13 3.29 11.47
N ILE A 89 -10.83 4.45 12.05
CA ILE A 89 -11.48 4.91 13.29
C ILE A 89 -12.99 5.05 13.09
N LEU A 90 -13.41 5.73 12.02
CA LEU A 90 -14.84 5.91 11.70
C LEU A 90 -15.54 4.57 11.44
N ALA A 91 -14.89 3.66 10.72
CA ALA A 91 -15.42 2.32 10.47
C ALA A 91 -15.57 1.51 11.76
N ALA A 92 -14.61 1.60 12.69
CA ALA A 92 -14.67 0.94 13.98
C ALA A 92 -15.83 1.49 14.83
N ILE A 93 -16.00 2.81 14.89
CA ILE A 93 -17.11 3.45 15.62
C ILE A 93 -18.45 3.02 15.01
N TYR A 94 -18.58 3.05 13.68
CA TYR A 94 -19.78 2.61 12.98
C TYR A 94 -20.10 1.14 13.25
N ALA A 95 -19.08 0.27 13.29
CA ALA A 95 -19.26 -1.14 13.60
C ALA A 95 -19.83 -1.35 15.00
N GLU A 96 -19.37 -0.59 16.01
CA GLU A 96 -19.91 -0.68 17.37
C GLU A 96 -21.34 -0.12 17.47
N ILE A 97 -21.61 1.02 16.84
CA ILE A 97 -22.96 1.62 16.86
C ILE A 97 -23.97 0.72 16.14
N SER A 98 -23.63 0.20 14.96
CA SER A 98 -24.53 -0.64 14.17
C SER A 98 -24.89 -1.96 14.85
N LYS A 99 -24.02 -2.50 15.72
CA LYS A 99 -24.33 -3.66 16.57
C LYS A 99 -25.41 -3.37 17.60
N LEU A 100 -25.54 -2.12 18.07
CA LEU A 100 -26.56 -1.74 19.06
C LEU A 100 -27.96 -1.62 18.44
N PHE A 101 -28.04 -1.42 17.12
CA PHE A 101 -29.29 -1.28 16.38
C PHE A 101 -29.69 -2.54 15.59
N LYS A 102 -28.89 -3.61 15.65
CA LYS A 102 -29.20 -4.94 15.11
C LYS A 102 -29.42 -5.93 16.25
#